data_AF-A0A6M7Y6F4-F1
#
_entry.id   AF-A0A6M7Y6F4-F1
#
_cell.length_a   1.000
_cell.length_b   1.000
_cell.length_c   1.000
_cell.angle_alpha   90.00
_cell.angle_beta   90.00
_cell.angle_gamma   90.00
#
_symmetry.space_group_name_H-M   'P 1'
#
loop_
_entity.id
_entity.type
_entity.pdbx_description
1 polymer ?
#
loop_
_entity_poly.entity_id
_entity_poly.type
_entity_poly.pdbx_seq_one_letter_code
_entity_poly.pdbx_strand_id
1 'polypeptide(L)'
;MNSLKSASWNAIESSGGWLGRAIVSGDKMSITPQQKRRDATAQRLRAALARLLAREGSAKLSVAALAREAGVGRNAIYVKHRDVIAELLQTASHQIDFAAIPKAAPDPNWHAVAAELREQVRRLATENARLLKRAQDAELAIERIERRAAKLDAELRALRSPVHLHGTTPIARNA
;
A
#
# COMPACT_ATOMS: atom_id res chain seq x y z
N MET A 1 13.23 -15.79 -38.13
CA MET A 1 14.09 -14.88 -37.34
C MET A 1 15.21 -15.71 -36.76
N ASN A 2 16.43 -15.41 -37.23
CA ASN A 2 17.54 -16.35 -37.31
C ASN A 2 18.27 -16.55 -35.99
N SER A 3 18.47 -17.84 -35.69
CA SER A 3 19.52 -18.39 -34.85
C SER A 3 20.89 -18.02 -35.42
N LEU A 4 21.75 -17.45 -34.59
CA LEU A 4 23.20 -17.39 -34.85
C LEU A 4 23.91 -17.95 -33.62
N LYS A 5 24.22 -19.24 -33.72
CA LYS A 5 25.35 -19.88 -33.06
C LYS A 5 26.65 -19.46 -33.75
N SER A 6 27.74 -19.60 -32.98
CA SER A 6 29.15 -19.89 -33.36
C SER A 6 30.04 -18.80 -33.97
N ALA A 7 31.10 -18.47 -33.22
CA ALA A 7 32.53 -18.62 -33.58
C ALA A 7 33.35 -18.38 -32.27
N SER A 8 34.05 -19.35 -31.65
CA SER A 8 35.34 -20.00 -31.99
C SER A 8 36.46 -18.97 -32.20
N TRP A 9 37.65 -18.97 -31.58
CA TRP A 9 38.62 -19.99 -31.15
C TRP A 9 39.48 -19.39 -30.01
N ASN A 10 39.80 -20.09 -28.92
CA ASN A 10 40.95 -21.00 -28.69
C ASN A 10 42.37 -20.36 -28.68
N ALA A 11 43.09 -20.73 -27.61
CA ALA A 11 44.55 -20.72 -27.39
C ALA A 11 45.26 -19.38 -27.10
N ILE A 12 45.81 -19.25 -25.89
CA ILE A 12 47.25 -19.47 -25.63
C ILE A 12 47.41 -19.68 -24.11
N GLU A 13 47.74 -20.91 -23.74
CA GLU A 13 48.48 -21.19 -22.51
C GLU A 13 49.88 -20.57 -22.64
N SER A 14 50.32 -19.82 -21.64
CA SER A 14 51.69 -20.03 -21.15
C SER A 14 51.95 -19.34 -19.82
N SER A 15 52.45 -20.16 -18.91
CA SER A 15 53.51 -19.86 -17.94
C SER A 15 53.20 -18.87 -16.81
N GLY A 16 53.19 -19.41 -15.59
CA GLY A 16 53.37 -18.60 -14.39
C GLY A 16 52.80 -19.20 -13.11
N GLY A 17 53.04 -20.48 -12.83
CA GLY A 17 52.77 -21.01 -11.50
C GLY A 17 53.74 -20.40 -10.48
N TRP A 18 53.22 -19.85 -9.38
CA TRP A 18 53.90 -19.80 -8.08
C TRP A 18 52.86 -19.87 -6.96
N LEU A 19 52.84 -21.04 -6.32
CA LEU A 19 52.67 -21.30 -4.89
C LEU A 19 51.88 -20.30 -4.03
N GLY A 20 50.78 -20.81 -3.49
CA GLY A 20 50.49 -20.71 -2.07
C GLY A 20 49.70 -19.48 -1.64
N ARG A 21 48.54 -19.74 -1.02
CA ARG A 21 48.30 -19.44 0.41
C ARG A 21 46.81 -19.55 0.68
N ALA A 22 46.47 -20.44 1.62
CA ALA A 22 45.17 -20.49 2.25
C ALA A 22 44.74 -19.09 2.69
N ILE A 23 43.53 -18.69 2.29
CA ILE A 23 42.85 -17.58 2.94
C ILE A 23 41.54 -18.16 3.49
N VAL A 24 41.68 -18.79 4.64
CA VAL A 24 40.70 -18.63 5.71
C VAL A 24 40.69 -17.14 6.05
N SER A 25 39.72 -16.41 5.51
CA SER A 25 39.27 -15.13 6.06
C SER A 25 37.77 -15.33 6.19
N GLY A 26 37.26 -15.82 7.33
CA GLY A 26 37.46 -15.14 8.61
C GLY A 26 36.85 -13.76 8.47
N ASP A 27 35.53 -13.73 8.27
CA ASP A 27 34.67 -12.56 8.19
C ASP A 27 34.77 -11.78 9.51
N LYS A 28 35.85 -11.01 9.65
CA LYS A 28 35.92 -9.96 10.65
C LYS A 28 35.05 -8.85 10.10
N MET A 29 33.76 -8.88 10.44
CA MET A 29 32.86 -7.73 10.36
C MET A 29 33.55 -6.52 11.02
N SER A 30 34.33 -5.78 10.24
CA SER A 30 35.01 -4.60 10.72
C SER A 30 33.94 -3.54 10.89
N ILE A 31 33.53 -3.30 12.13
CA ILE A 31 32.58 -2.26 12.49
C ILE A 31 33.07 -0.95 11.86
N THR A 32 32.32 -0.45 10.87
CA THR A 32 32.70 0.76 10.15
C THR A 32 32.71 1.94 11.14
N PRO A 33 33.57 2.96 10.93
CA PRO A 33 33.56 4.16 11.76
C PRO A 33 32.17 4.81 11.89
N GLN A 34 31.36 4.70 10.84
CA GLN A 34 29.98 5.15 10.78
C GLN A 34 29.09 4.32 11.70
N GLN A 35 29.26 3.00 11.75
CA GLN A 35 28.53 2.13 12.67
C GLN A 35 28.88 2.45 14.12
N LYS A 36 30.17 2.64 14.46
CA LYS A 36 30.59 3.07 15.81
C LYS A 36 29.94 4.38 16.23
N ARG A 37 29.84 5.36 15.33
CA ARG A 37 29.16 6.65 15.58
C ARG A 37 27.66 6.49 15.80
N ARG A 38 27.02 5.58 15.05
CA ARG A 38 25.60 5.25 15.23
C ARG A 38 25.37 4.59 16.59
N ASP A 39 26.19 3.62 16.97
CA ASP A 39 26.06 2.90 18.24
C ASP A 39 26.32 3.84 19.43
N ALA A 40 27.34 4.69 19.35
CA ALA A 40 27.60 5.72 20.37
C ALA A 40 26.44 6.73 20.50
N THR A 41 25.74 7.03 19.40
CA THR A 41 24.55 7.89 19.44
C THR A 41 23.34 7.15 20.02
N ALA A 42 23.16 5.88 19.67
CA ALA A 42 22.12 5.03 20.22
C ALA A 42 22.29 4.85 21.74
N GLN A 43 23.51 4.62 22.23
CA GLN A 43 23.83 4.55 23.66
C GLN A 43 23.50 5.86 24.37
N ARG A 44 23.85 7.01 23.78
CA ARG A 44 23.49 8.33 24.34
C ARG A 44 21.98 8.54 24.40
N LEU A 45 21.25 8.11 23.38
CA LEU A 45 19.79 8.18 23.37
C LEU A 45 19.16 7.27 24.44
N ARG A 46 19.65 6.03 24.60
CA ARG A 46 19.18 5.13 25.67
C ARG A 46 19.49 5.65 27.06
N ALA A 47 20.68 6.22 27.28
CA ALA A 47 21.03 6.85 28.54
C ALA A 47 20.14 8.07 28.83
N ALA A 48 19.81 8.86 27.80
CA ALA A 48 18.86 9.97 27.91
C ALA A 48 17.43 9.48 28.23
N LEU A 49 16.99 8.39 27.61
CA LEU A 49 15.72 7.74 27.93
C LEU A 49 15.67 7.31 29.40
N ALA A 50 16.72 6.64 29.89
CA ALA A 50 16.81 6.20 31.30
C ALA A 50 16.76 7.38 32.28
N ARG A 51 17.45 8.49 31.97
CA ARG A 51 17.37 9.72 32.79
C ARG A 51 15.98 10.35 32.75
N LEU A 52 15.35 10.38 31.58
CA LEU A 52 14.02 10.94 31.41
C LEU A 52 12.97 10.12 32.18
N LEU A 53 13.11 8.79 32.15
CA LEU A 53 12.29 7.86 32.94
C LEU A 53 12.47 8.07 34.44
N ALA A 54 13.71 8.24 34.91
CA ALA A 54 14.00 8.50 36.32
C ALA A 54 13.47 9.87 36.80
N ARG A 55 13.40 10.88 35.92
CA ARG A 55 12.98 12.24 36.27
C ARG A 55 11.47 12.47 36.19
N GLU A 56 10.84 12.07 35.09
CA GLU A 56 9.46 12.47 34.77
C GLU A 56 8.48 11.29 34.76
N GLY A 57 8.97 10.07 34.94
CA GLY A 57 8.19 8.86 34.73
C GLY A 57 7.77 8.69 33.26
N SER A 58 6.97 7.67 33.00
CA SER A 58 6.55 7.30 31.64
C SER A 58 5.53 8.26 31.01
N ALA A 59 4.79 9.03 31.82
CA ALA A 59 3.67 9.86 31.38
C ALA A 59 4.04 11.05 30.48
N LYS A 60 5.32 11.47 30.43
CA LYS A 60 5.80 12.59 29.60
C LYS A 60 6.84 12.17 28.55
N LEU A 61 6.97 10.88 28.29
CA LEU A 61 7.88 10.37 27.26
C LEU A 61 7.40 10.81 25.86
N SER A 62 8.19 11.65 25.21
CA SER A 62 7.99 12.02 23.81
C SER A 62 9.33 12.05 23.09
N VAL A 63 9.32 11.81 21.78
CA VAL A 63 10.51 11.92 20.92
C VAL A 63 11.12 13.32 21.00
N ALA A 64 10.28 14.35 21.21
CA ALA A 64 10.72 15.73 21.40
C ALA A 64 11.46 15.95 22.73
N ALA A 65 10.99 15.36 23.83
CA ALA A 65 11.66 15.39 25.12
C ALA A 65 12.99 14.61 25.07
N LEU A 66 12.97 13.42 24.47
CA LEU A 66 14.16 12.59 24.29
C LEU A 66 15.25 13.29 23.45
N ALA A 67 14.84 13.96 22.37
CA ALA A 67 15.75 14.73 21.52
C ALA A 67 16.46 15.87 22.28
N ARG A 68 15.70 16.59 23.13
CA ARG A 68 16.26 17.65 23.99
C ARG A 68 17.21 17.09 25.03
N GLU A 69 16.83 15.99 25.68
CA GLU A 69 17.61 15.34 26.74
C GLU A 69 18.90 14.68 26.21
N ALA A 70 18.90 14.23 24.96
CA ALA A 70 20.07 13.63 24.32
C ALA A 70 20.93 14.64 23.51
N GLY A 71 20.44 15.86 23.29
CA GLY A 71 21.08 16.86 22.42
C GLY A 71 21.13 16.43 20.95
N VAL A 72 20.16 15.64 20.48
CA VAL A 72 20.12 15.09 19.11
C VAL A 72 18.91 15.64 18.37
N GLY A 73 19.08 16.03 17.10
CA GLY A 73 17.97 16.50 16.27
C GLY A 73 16.92 15.41 16.02
N ARG A 74 15.63 15.76 16.09
CA ARG A 74 14.51 14.80 15.90
C ARG A 74 14.61 14.01 14.60
N ASN A 75 15.03 14.65 13.51
CA ASN A 75 15.19 14.00 12.21
C ASN A 75 16.22 12.85 12.25
N ALA A 76 17.33 13.03 12.99
CA ALA A 76 18.34 11.98 13.14
C ALA A 76 17.78 10.76 13.88
N ILE A 77 16.89 10.97 14.84
CA ILE A 77 16.22 9.89 15.59
C ILE A 77 15.27 9.13 14.67
N TYR A 78 14.40 9.83 13.93
CA TYR A 78 13.45 9.19 13.02
C TYR A 78 14.12 8.43 11.86
N VAL A 79 15.25 8.90 11.34
CA VAL A 79 15.90 8.28 10.18
C VAL A 79 16.85 7.16 10.60
N LYS A 80 17.60 7.33 11.70
CA LYS A 80 18.73 6.44 12.02
C LYS A 80 18.52 5.56 13.24
N HIS A 81 17.55 5.86 14.10
CA HIS A 81 17.39 5.24 15.43
C HIS A 81 15.92 4.84 15.70
N ARG A 82 15.35 4.02 14.81
CA ARG A 82 13.98 3.48 14.94
C ARG A 82 13.83 2.50 16.10
N ASP A 83 14.90 1.80 16.43
CA ASP A 83 15.03 0.90 17.58
C ASP A 83 14.76 1.63 18.90
N VAL A 84 15.33 2.81 19.07
CA VAL A 84 15.13 3.64 20.27
C VAL A 84 13.70 4.19 20.36
N ILE A 85 13.04 4.45 19.21
CA ILE A 85 11.64 4.86 19.19
C ILE A 85 10.74 3.71 19.64
N ALA A 86 11.01 2.49 19.18
CA ALA A 86 10.28 1.30 19.62
C ALA A 86 10.46 1.06 21.12
N GLU A 87 11.67 1.23 21.64
CA GLU A 87 11.98 1.15 23.08
C GLU A 87 11.20 2.21 23.88
N LEU A 88 11.18 3.47 23.42
CA LEU A 88 10.39 4.54 24.04
C LEU A 88 8.88 4.21 24.07
N LEU A 89 8.33 3.67 22.98
CA LEU A 89 6.92 3.28 22.91
C LEU A 89 6.60 2.10 23.83
N GLN A 90 7.49 1.11 23.91
CA GLN A 90 7.34 -0.02 24.82
C GLN A 90 7.42 0.42 26.28
N THR A 91 8.32 1.34 26.64
CA THR A 91 8.39 1.84 28.02
C THR A 91 7.18 2.71 28.35
N ALA A 92 6.70 3.51 27.41
CA ALA A 92 5.45 4.26 27.56
C ALA A 92 4.23 3.33 27.72
N SER A 93 4.22 2.17 27.07
CA SER A 93 3.10 1.21 27.14
C SER A 93 3.14 0.31 28.39
N HIS A 94 4.32 -0.09 28.85
CA HIS A 94 4.48 -1.03 29.98
C HIS A 94 4.14 -0.41 31.36
N GLN A 95 4.11 0.92 31.46
CA GLN A 95 3.70 1.63 32.68
C GLN A 95 2.36 2.34 32.55
N ILE A 96 1.54 2.00 31.54
CA ILE A 96 0.11 2.23 31.68
C ILE A 96 -0.38 1.26 32.75
N ASP A 97 -0.20 1.65 34.01
CA ASP A 97 -0.89 1.05 35.13
C ASP A 97 -2.37 1.27 34.87
N PHE A 98 -3.03 0.29 34.25
CA PHE A 98 -4.49 0.28 34.11
C PHE A 98 -5.19 0.39 35.48
N ALA A 99 -4.45 0.18 36.58
CA ALA A 99 -4.87 0.42 37.95
C ALA A 99 -4.80 1.89 38.41
N ALA A 100 -3.96 2.74 37.79
CA ALA A 100 -3.73 4.14 38.17
C ALA A 100 -4.38 5.15 37.20
N ILE A 101 -4.92 4.71 36.06
CA ILE A 101 -5.89 5.50 35.32
C ILE A 101 -7.05 5.75 36.30
N PRO A 102 -7.35 7.00 36.70
CA PRO A 102 -8.57 7.24 37.47
C PRO A 102 -9.68 6.63 36.63
N LYS A 103 -10.36 5.63 37.19
CA LYS A 103 -11.57 5.04 36.61
C LYS A 103 -12.63 6.13 36.65
N ALA A 104 -12.46 7.16 35.83
CA ALA A 104 -13.49 8.11 35.51
C ALA A 104 -14.68 7.23 35.16
N ALA A 105 -15.75 7.37 35.93
CA ALA A 105 -16.97 6.62 35.69
C ALA A 105 -17.20 6.62 34.18
N PRO A 106 -17.37 5.45 33.53
CA PRO A 106 -17.61 5.41 32.10
C PRO A 106 -18.72 6.42 31.85
N ASP A 107 -18.42 7.50 31.13
CA ASP A 107 -19.41 8.54 30.91
C ASP A 107 -20.64 7.81 30.33
N PRO A 108 -21.78 7.76 31.06
CA PRO A 108 -22.90 6.90 30.69
C PRO A 108 -23.42 7.23 29.28
N ASN A 109 -23.02 8.39 28.76
CA ASN A 109 -23.29 8.87 27.43
C ASN A 109 -22.58 8.08 26.31
N TRP A 110 -21.43 7.44 26.54
CA TRP A 110 -20.72 6.72 25.46
C TRP A 110 -21.53 5.56 24.88
N HIS A 111 -22.27 4.84 25.73
CA HIS A 111 -23.15 3.77 25.26
C HIS A 111 -24.33 4.30 24.46
N ALA A 112 -24.87 5.47 24.85
CA ALA A 112 -25.93 6.14 24.12
C ALA A 112 -25.45 6.63 22.74
N VAL A 113 -24.31 7.31 22.69
CA VAL A 113 -23.67 7.77 21.44
C VAL A 113 -23.32 6.59 20.53
N ALA A 114 -22.77 5.51 21.08
CA ALA A 114 -22.47 4.31 20.30
C ALA A 114 -23.73 3.61 19.78
N ALA A 115 -24.83 3.60 20.55
CA ALA A 115 -26.10 3.06 20.09
C ALA A 115 -26.70 3.93 18.97
N GLU A 116 -26.66 5.25 19.12
CA GLU A 116 -27.14 6.20 18.11
C GLU A 116 -26.34 6.07 16.80
N LEU A 117 -25.02 6.02 16.88
CA LEU A 117 -24.17 5.82 15.69
C LEU A 117 -24.46 4.50 14.98
N ARG A 118 -24.66 3.41 15.73
CA ARG A 118 -25.05 2.11 15.13
C ARG A 118 -26.39 2.20 14.42
N GLU A 119 -27.34 2.93 14.99
CA GLU A 119 -28.65 3.14 14.38
C GLU A 119 -28.56 4.00 13.10
N GLN A 120 -27.77 5.07 13.12
CA GLN A 120 -27.50 5.88 11.93
C GLN A 120 -26.86 5.04 10.81
N VAL A 121 -25.87 4.20 11.13
CA VAL A 121 -25.24 3.29 10.17
C VAL A 121 -26.26 2.31 9.58
N ARG A 122 -27.16 1.74 10.38
CA ARG A 122 -28.23 0.85 9.88
C ARG A 122 -29.20 1.57 8.95
N ARG A 123 -29.59 2.80 9.28
CA ARG A 123 -30.47 3.62 8.44
C ARG A 123 -29.82 3.92 7.10
N LEU A 124 -28.57 4.38 7.11
CA LEU A 124 -27.80 4.66 5.90
C LEU A 124 -27.62 3.40 5.05
N ALA A 125 -27.32 2.25 5.66
CA ALA A 125 -27.21 0.99 4.93
C ALA A 125 -28.53 0.61 4.24
N THR A 126 -29.66 0.81 4.92
CA THR A 126 -31.00 0.54 4.37
C THR A 126 -31.33 1.50 3.22
N GLU A 127 -31.01 2.79 3.36
CA GLU A 127 -31.22 3.78 2.32
C GLU A 127 -30.33 3.51 1.10
N ASN A 128 -29.05 3.20 1.31
CA ASN A 128 -28.12 2.81 0.25
C ASN A 128 -28.62 1.58 -0.51
N ALA A 129 -29.14 0.57 0.18
CA ALA A 129 -29.71 -0.61 -0.47
C ALA A 129 -30.92 -0.27 -1.36
N ARG A 130 -31.80 0.63 -0.89
CA ARG A 130 -32.95 1.11 -1.69
C ARG A 130 -32.51 1.92 -2.91
N LEU A 131 -31.55 2.82 -2.75
CA LEU A 131 -31.00 3.60 -3.85
C LEU A 131 -30.33 2.71 -4.90
N LEU A 132 -29.54 1.74 -4.46
CA LEU A 132 -28.90 0.77 -5.36
C LEU A 132 -29.94 -0.04 -6.14
N LYS A 133 -31.02 -0.48 -5.47
CA LYS A 133 -32.10 -1.20 -6.15
C LYS A 133 -32.78 -0.33 -7.21
N ARG A 134 -33.06 0.94 -6.90
CA ARG A 134 -33.62 1.90 -7.87
C ARG A 134 -32.69 2.15 -9.06
N ALA A 135 -31.38 2.24 -8.83
CA ALA A 135 -30.39 2.40 -9.89
C ALA A 135 -30.38 1.19 -10.83
N GLN A 136 -30.35 -0.03 -10.27
CA GLN A 136 -30.41 -1.27 -11.06
C GLN A 136 -31.71 -1.37 -11.87
N ASP A 137 -32.84 -1.03 -11.28
CA ASP A 137 -34.13 -1.07 -11.99
C ASP A 137 -34.16 -0.05 -13.14
N ALA A 138 -33.55 1.13 -12.96
CA ALA A 138 -33.41 2.12 -14.01
C ALA A 138 -32.47 1.65 -15.13
N GLU A 139 -31.33 1.04 -14.79
CA GLU A 139 -30.40 0.45 -15.77
C GLU A 139 -31.09 -0.62 -16.63
N LEU A 140 -31.85 -1.52 -16.00
CA LEU A 140 -32.62 -2.55 -16.71
C LEU A 140 -33.72 -1.94 -17.60
N ALA A 141 -34.35 -0.84 -17.18
CA ALA A 141 -35.33 -0.13 -17.98
C ALA A 141 -34.69 0.50 -19.22
N ILE A 142 -33.52 1.14 -19.05
CA ILE A 142 -32.74 1.72 -20.16
C ILE A 142 -32.35 0.62 -21.15
N GLU A 143 -31.81 -0.49 -20.67
CA GLU A 143 -31.38 -1.60 -21.53
C GLU A 143 -32.56 -2.17 -22.36
N ARG A 144 -33.75 -2.28 -21.75
CA ARG A 144 -34.97 -2.70 -22.48
C ARG A 144 -35.37 -1.71 -23.57
N ILE A 145 -35.28 -0.42 -23.28
CA ILE A 145 -35.60 0.65 -24.24
C ILE A 145 -34.58 0.62 -25.39
N GLU A 146 -33.29 0.51 -25.09
CA GLU A 146 -32.22 0.42 -26.08
C GLU A 146 -32.39 -0.79 -27.01
N ARG A 147 -32.68 -1.98 -26.46
CA ARG A 147 -32.97 -3.17 -27.28
C ARG A 147 -34.17 -2.95 -28.20
N ARG A 148 -35.22 -2.28 -27.71
CA ARG A 148 -36.41 -1.98 -28.51
C ARG A 148 -36.11 -0.95 -29.59
N ALA A 149 -35.34 0.08 -29.29
CA ALA A 149 -34.89 1.08 -30.25
C ALA A 149 -34.04 0.44 -31.35
N ALA A 150 -33.06 -0.39 -30.99
CA ALA A 150 -32.22 -1.11 -31.95
C ALA A 150 -33.04 -2.02 -32.88
N LYS A 151 -34.08 -2.69 -32.36
CA LYS A 151 -34.99 -3.49 -33.17
C LYS A 151 -35.76 -2.63 -34.18
N LEU A 152 -36.35 -1.52 -33.74
CA LEU A 152 -37.08 -0.59 -34.61
C LEU A 152 -36.16 0.02 -35.67
N ASP A 153 -34.92 0.36 -35.32
CA ASP A 153 -33.92 0.84 -36.27
C ASP A 153 -33.57 -0.20 -37.33
N ALA A 154 -33.48 -1.48 -36.95
CA ALA A 154 -33.26 -2.56 -37.90
C ALA A 154 -34.47 -2.74 -38.85
N GLU A 155 -35.70 -2.68 -38.32
CA GLU A 155 -36.93 -2.72 -39.13
C GLU A 155 -37.01 -1.53 -40.10
N LEU A 156 -36.71 -0.32 -39.63
CA LEU A 156 -36.65 0.88 -40.48
C LEU A 156 -35.59 0.77 -41.57
N ARG A 157 -34.41 0.22 -41.27
CA ARG A 157 -33.37 -0.04 -42.29
C ARG A 157 -33.85 -1.05 -43.31
N ALA A 158 -34.49 -2.14 -42.89
CA ALA A 158 -35.01 -3.16 -43.80
C ALA A 158 -36.05 -2.58 -44.77
N LEU A 159 -36.95 -1.72 -44.29
CA LEU A 159 -37.94 -1.03 -45.13
C LEU A 159 -37.31 0.00 -46.08
N ARG A 160 -36.20 0.62 -45.69
CA ARG A 160 -35.48 1.62 -46.49
C ARG A 160 -34.44 1.01 -47.44
N SER A 161 -34.20 -0.30 -47.38
CA SER A 161 -33.28 -0.96 -48.30
C SER A 161 -33.80 -0.87 -49.72
N PRO A 162 -33.00 -0.36 -50.67
CA PRO A 162 -33.43 -0.21 -52.06
C PRO A 162 -33.73 -1.59 -52.68
N VAL A 163 -34.89 -1.71 -53.31
CA VAL A 163 -35.24 -2.88 -54.12
C VAL A 163 -34.41 -2.82 -55.39
N HIS A 164 -33.46 -3.75 -55.54
CA HIS A 164 -32.73 -3.91 -56.79
C HIS A 164 -33.67 -4.49 -57.85
N LEU A 165 -34.18 -3.63 -58.73
CA LEU A 165 -34.88 -4.05 -59.94
C LEU A 165 -33.84 -4.66 -60.88
N HIS A 166 -33.85 -5.99 -61.02
CA HIS A 166 -33.04 -6.66 -62.03
C HIS A 166 -33.48 -6.19 -63.41
N GLY A 167 -32.58 -5.53 -64.14
CA GLY A 167 -32.82 -5.12 -65.52
C GLY A 167 -33.10 -6.34 -66.38
N THR A 168 -34.27 -6.35 -67.01
CA THR A 168 -34.65 -7.34 -68.02
C THR A 168 -33.64 -7.28 -69.15
N THR A 169 -32.82 -8.33 -69.29
CA THR A 169 -31.98 -8.55 -70.47
C THR A 169 -32.85 -8.53 -71.72
N PRO A 170 -32.55 -7.70 -72.74
CA PRO A 170 -33.34 -7.67 -73.97
C PRO A 170 -33.11 -8.98 -74.71
N ILE A 171 -34.21 -9.72 -74.93
CA ILE A 171 -34.21 -10.93 -75.76
C ILE A 171 -33.87 -10.49 -77.18
N ALA A 172 -32.67 -10.82 -77.64
CA ALA A 172 -32.24 -10.59 -79.01
C ALA A 172 -33.17 -11.36 -79.96
N ARG A 173 -33.83 -10.65 -80.87
CA ARG A 173 -34.60 -11.22 -81.98
C ARG A 173 -33.62 -11.74 -83.03
N ASN A 174 -33.64 -13.05 -83.27
CA ASN A 174 -32.90 -13.69 -84.35
C ASN A 174 -33.48 -13.25 -85.71
N ALA A 175 -32.57 -12.94 -86.63
CA ALA A 175 -32.81 -12.70 -88.05
C ALA A 175 -32.99 -14.02 -88.82
#